data_AF-A0AAV8UAH4-F1
#
_entry.id   AF-A0AAV8UAH4-F1
#
_cell.length_a   1.000
_cell.length_b   1.000
_cell.length_c   1.000
_cell.angle_alpha   90.00
_cell.angle_beta   90.00
_cell.angle_gamma   90.00
#
_symmetry.space_group_name_H-M   'P 1'
#
loop_
_entity.id
_entity.type
_entity.pdbx_description
1 polymer ?
#
loop_
_entity_poly.entity_id
_entity_poly.type
_entity_poly.pdbx_seq_one_letter_code
_entity_poly.pdbx_strand_id
1 'polypeptide(L)'
;MERLRELEGSLEERFNNRRFSAVLAKLTEVGSLVEAFEGCHGVFHTSAFADHAGVSGYAKSMAKIEVKATENVIKACARASSVRSCVLTSSLLACTWRLEL
;
A
#
# COMPACT_ATOMS: atom_id res chain seq x y z
N MET A 1 16.50 -5.81 5.24
CA MET A 1 16.07 -7.21 5.06
C MET A 1 15.97 -7.93 6.40
N GLU A 2 17.00 -7.88 7.25
CA GLU A 2 17.00 -8.54 8.57
C GLU A 2 15.86 -8.06 9.50
N ARG A 3 15.71 -6.74 9.70
CA ARG A 3 14.58 -6.19 10.48
C ARG A 3 13.19 -6.49 9.93
N LEU A 4 13.08 -6.73 8.63
CA LEU A 4 11.81 -7.07 7.99
C LEU A 4 11.44 -8.53 8.32
N ARG A 5 12.43 -9.43 8.29
CA ARG A 5 12.27 -10.83 8.70
C ARG A 5 12.00 -10.98 10.19
N GLU A 6 12.63 -10.16 11.02
CA GLU A 6 12.34 -10.09 12.46
C GLU A 6 10.89 -9.65 12.71
N LEU A 7 10.40 -8.67 11.94
CA LEU A 7 9.02 -8.22 12.00
C LEU A 7 8.06 -9.33 11.55
N GLU A 8 8.35 -10.01 10.44
CA GLU A 8 7.56 -11.15 9.96
C GLU A 8 7.44 -12.25 11.03
N GLY A 9 8.56 -12.69 11.60
CA GLY A 9 8.55 -13.70 12.67
C GLY A 9 7.75 -13.25 13.90
N SER A 10 7.85 -11.97 14.28
CA SER A 10 7.05 -11.41 15.37
C SER A 10 5.56 -11.34 15.04
N LEU A 11 5.20 -11.03 13.80
CA LEU A 11 3.82 -10.99 13.34
C LEU A 11 3.21 -12.39 13.28
N GLU A 12 3.95 -13.37 12.75
CA GLU A 12 3.53 -14.77 12.72
C GLU A 12 3.25 -15.32 14.13
N GLU A 13 4.12 -15.03 15.09
CA GLU A 13 3.91 -15.42 16.50
C GLU A 13 2.69 -14.73 17.11
N ARG A 14 2.50 -13.42 16.82
CA ARG A 14 1.35 -12.63 17.31
C ARG A 14 0.02 -13.03 16.68
N PHE A 15 0.03 -13.52 15.45
CA PHE A 15 -1.18 -13.88 14.70
C PHE A 15 -1.48 -15.37 14.73
N ASN A 16 -0.63 -16.19 15.35
CA ASN A 16 -0.90 -17.60 15.54
C ASN A 16 -2.27 -17.75 16.25
N ASN A 17 -3.21 -18.44 15.58
CA ASN A 17 -4.62 -18.59 15.97
C ASN A 17 -5.59 -17.42 15.64
N ARG A 18 -5.26 -16.51 14.70
CA ARG A 18 -6.17 -15.45 14.21
C ARG A 18 -6.38 -15.52 12.68
N ARG A 19 -7.51 -14.98 12.21
CA ARG A 19 -7.92 -14.91 10.78
C ARG A 19 -7.12 -13.89 9.94
N PHE A 20 -5.84 -13.66 10.29
CA PHE A 20 -4.98 -12.67 9.63
C PHE A 20 -3.64 -13.33 9.29
N SER A 21 -3.11 -12.99 8.12
CA SER A 21 -1.76 -13.34 7.70
C SER A 21 -0.99 -12.07 7.34
N ALA A 22 0.32 -12.13 7.47
CA ALA A 22 1.22 -11.10 6.96
C ALA A 22 1.93 -11.66 5.72
N VAL A 23 2.08 -10.82 4.70
CA VAL A 23 2.82 -11.15 3.49
C VAL A 23 3.75 -10.00 3.14
N LEU A 24 4.96 -10.33 2.72
CA LEU A 24 5.89 -9.33 2.22
C LEU A 24 5.55 -8.97 0.78
N ALA A 25 5.29 -7.69 0.54
CA ALA A 25 5.07 -7.19 -0.79
C ALA A 25 5.85 -5.91 -1.06
N LYS A 26 6.37 -5.79 -2.29
CA LYS A 26 7.02 -4.57 -2.75
C LYS A 26 6.07 -3.78 -3.64
N LEU A 27 5.69 -2.58 -3.19
CA LEU A 27 4.82 -1.68 -3.96
C LEU A 27 5.38 -1.28 -5.34
N THR A 28 6.69 -1.40 -5.53
CA THR A 28 7.38 -1.13 -6.80
C THR A 28 7.30 -2.28 -7.80
N GLU A 29 6.90 -3.49 -7.37
CA GLU A 29 6.91 -4.71 -8.18
C GLU A 29 5.49 -5.30 -8.26
N VAL A 30 4.80 -5.10 -9.40
CA VAL A 30 3.41 -5.55 -9.58
C VAL A 30 3.24 -7.05 -9.33
N GLY A 31 4.21 -7.90 -9.71
CA GLY A 31 4.15 -9.34 -9.47
C GLY A 31 4.05 -9.69 -7.98
N SER A 32 4.86 -9.03 -7.15
CA SER A 32 4.83 -9.20 -5.69
C SER A 32 3.47 -8.82 -5.09
N LEU A 33 2.80 -7.80 -5.64
CA LEU A 33 1.45 -7.42 -5.22
C LEU A 33 0.38 -8.42 -5.69
N VAL A 34 0.52 -8.97 -6.89
CA VAL A 34 -0.40 -10.01 -7.40
C VAL A 34 -0.35 -11.24 -6.50
N GLU A 35 0.84 -11.69 -6.14
CA GLU A 35 1.03 -12.81 -5.21
C GLU A 35 0.40 -12.50 -3.83
N ALA A 36 0.60 -11.28 -3.32
CA ALA A 36 0.01 -10.86 -2.06
C ALA A 36 -1.52 -10.73 -2.08
N PHE A 37 -2.12 -10.50 -3.26
CA PHE A 37 -3.58 -10.35 -3.42
C PHE A 37 -4.29 -11.65 -3.76
N GLU A 38 -3.56 -12.75 -3.93
CA GLU A 38 -4.17 -14.04 -4.27
C GLU A 38 -5.17 -14.49 -3.19
N GLY A 39 -6.33 -14.98 -3.63
CA GLY A 39 -7.46 -15.28 -2.74
C GLY A 39 -8.19 -14.08 -2.08
N CYS A 40 -7.72 -12.84 -2.23
CA CYS A 40 -8.41 -11.67 -1.67
C CYS A 40 -9.61 -11.24 -2.54
N HIS A 41 -10.79 -11.04 -1.91
CA HIS A 41 -11.96 -10.51 -2.62
C HIS A 41 -11.94 -8.97 -2.77
N GLY A 42 -11.29 -8.28 -1.83
CA GLY A 42 -11.18 -6.83 -1.82
C GLY A 42 -9.82 -6.39 -1.31
N VAL A 43 -9.30 -5.31 -1.87
CA VAL A 43 -8.02 -4.72 -1.50
C VAL A 43 -8.25 -3.33 -0.91
N PHE A 44 -7.64 -3.06 0.25
CA PHE A 44 -7.63 -1.74 0.88
C PHE A 44 -6.21 -1.17 0.78
N HIS A 45 -6.01 -0.19 -0.10
CA HIS A 45 -4.72 0.48 -0.24
C HIS A 45 -4.63 1.66 0.73
N THR A 46 -3.97 1.44 1.87
CA THR A 46 -3.85 2.43 2.95
C THR A 46 -2.45 3.03 3.09
N SER A 47 -1.46 2.53 2.36
CA SER A 47 -0.09 3.05 2.43
C SER A 47 -0.02 4.44 1.82
N ALA A 48 0.48 5.40 2.59
CA ALA A 48 0.76 6.76 2.17
C ALA A 48 1.96 7.28 2.97
N PHE A 49 2.56 8.38 2.54
CA PHE A 49 3.54 9.10 3.35
C PHE A 49 2.86 9.70 4.57
N ALA A 50 3.47 9.50 5.74
CA ALA A 50 3.08 10.21 6.95
C ALA A 50 3.62 11.63 6.87
N ASP A 51 2.73 12.58 6.66
CA ASP A 51 3.06 13.99 6.67
C ASP A 51 2.98 14.55 8.10
N HIS A 52 4.07 14.43 8.85
CA HIS A 52 4.14 14.90 10.23
C HIS A 52 3.99 16.42 10.38
N ALA A 53 4.18 17.19 9.30
CA ALA A 53 4.01 18.65 9.29
C ALA A 53 2.66 19.09 8.69
N GLY A 54 1.84 18.16 8.20
CA GLY A 54 0.67 18.46 7.37
C GLY A 54 1.08 19.13 6.06
N VAL A 55 0.11 19.70 5.32
CA VAL A 55 0.24 20.15 3.91
C VAL A 55 1.60 20.73 3.46
N SER A 56 2.29 21.49 4.30
CA SER A 56 3.59 22.08 4.00
C SER A 56 4.73 21.07 3.86
N GLY A 57 4.62 19.87 4.44
CA GLY A 57 5.60 18.80 4.35
C GLY A 57 5.46 17.91 3.12
N TYR A 58 4.31 17.97 2.43
CA TYR A 58 4.03 17.11 1.29
C TYR A 58 4.68 17.61 -0.01
N ALA A 59 5.72 16.90 -0.45
CA ALA A 59 6.50 17.29 -1.62
C ALA A 59 6.01 16.65 -2.92
N LYS A 60 6.31 17.29 -4.06
CA LYS A 60 5.98 16.77 -5.41
C LYS A 60 6.58 15.38 -5.69
N SER A 61 7.73 15.06 -5.12
CA SER A 61 8.34 13.73 -5.23
C SER A 61 7.52 12.65 -4.51
N MET A 62 6.97 12.95 -3.33
CA MET A 62 6.09 12.05 -2.58
C MET A 62 4.84 11.72 -3.38
N ALA A 63 4.20 12.75 -3.96
CA ALA A 63 3.05 12.56 -4.84
C ALA A 63 3.34 11.61 -6.01
N LYS A 64 4.48 11.77 -6.68
CA LYS A 64 4.88 10.87 -7.78
C LYS A 64 5.05 9.42 -7.32
N ILE A 65 5.59 9.22 -6.13
CA ILE A 65 5.77 7.87 -5.55
C ILE A 65 4.41 7.26 -5.20
N GLU A 66 3.50 8.00 -4.56
CA GLU A 66 2.16 7.51 -4.21
C GLU A 66 1.32 7.20 -5.44
N VAL A 67 1.38 8.05 -6.47
CA VAL A 67 0.74 7.77 -7.77
C VAL A 67 1.29 6.47 -8.35
N LYS A 68 2.61 6.27 -8.32
CA LYS A 68 3.21 5.06 -8.88
C LYS A 68 2.84 3.80 -8.09
N ALA A 69 2.81 3.88 -6.76
CA ALA A 69 2.37 2.79 -5.90
C ALA A 69 0.90 2.44 -6.17
N THR A 70 0.03 3.46 -6.26
CA THR A 70 -1.40 3.28 -6.55
C THR A 70 -1.62 2.65 -7.92
N GLU A 71 -0.91 3.11 -8.96
CA GLU A 71 -0.94 2.47 -10.29
C GLU A 71 -0.61 0.98 -10.23
N ASN A 72 0.44 0.62 -9.48
CA ASN A 72 0.88 -0.76 -9.35
C ASN A 72 -0.16 -1.61 -8.59
N VAL A 73 -0.78 -1.06 -7.55
CA VAL A 73 -1.85 -1.73 -6.81
C VAL A 73 -3.08 -1.95 -7.70
N ILE A 74 -3.51 -0.96 -8.48
CA ILE A 74 -4.64 -1.12 -9.41
C ILE A 74 -4.32 -2.18 -10.47
N LYS A 75 -3.11 -2.16 -11.03
CA LYS A 75 -2.66 -3.19 -11.98
C LYS A 75 -2.63 -4.58 -11.37
N ALA A 76 -2.21 -4.71 -10.11
CA ALA A 76 -2.22 -5.99 -9.40
C ALA A 76 -3.64 -6.46 -9.12
N CYS A 77 -4.55 -5.58 -8.68
CA CYS A 77 -5.97 -5.89 -8.50
C CYS A 77 -6.61 -6.39 -9.80
N ALA A 78 -6.29 -5.78 -10.94
CA ALA A 78 -6.79 -6.21 -12.24
C ALA A 78 -6.24 -7.57 -12.71
N ARG A 79 -5.08 -7.99 -12.19
CA ARG A 79 -4.42 -9.25 -12.53
C ARG A 79 -4.76 -10.39 -11.57
N ALA A 80 -5.09 -10.09 -10.32
CA ALA A 80 -5.53 -11.07 -9.33
C ALA A 80 -6.99 -11.45 -9.58
N SER A 81 -7.23 -12.69 -10.01
CA SER A 81 -8.55 -13.14 -10.48
C SER A 81 -9.66 -13.12 -9.41
N SER A 82 -9.27 -13.14 -8.14
CA SER A 82 -10.15 -13.14 -6.97
C SER A 82 -10.65 -11.74 -6.59
N VAL A 83 -9.90 -10.68 -6.91
CA VAL A 83 -10.19 -9.31 -6.47
C VAL A 83 -11.37 -8.73 -7.24
N ARG A 84 -12.35 -8.19 -6.51
CA ARG A 84 -13.57 -7.57 -7.05
C ARG A 84 -13.70 -6.09 -6.75
N SER A 85 -12.98 -5.61 -5.74
CA SER A 85 -13.02 -4.21 -5.33
C SER A 85 -11.67 -3.75 -4.81
N CYS A 86 -11.34 -2.49 -5.08
CA CYS A 86 -10.17 -1.82 -4.53
C CYS A 86 -10.63 -0.51 -3.90
N VAL A 87 -10.36 -0.33 -2.62
CA VAL A 87 -10.62 0.90 -1.87
C VAL A 87 -9.30 1.61 -1.65
N LEU A 88 -9.22 2.86 -2.10
CA LEU A 88 -8.05 3.69 -1.95
C LEU A 88 -8.28 4.68 -0.81
N THR A 89 -7.31 4.80 0.10
CA THR A 89 -7.30 5.87 1.10
C THR A 89 -6.79 7.15 0.45
N SER A 90 -7.65 8.17 0.38
CA SER A 90 -7.28 9.52 -0.07
C SER A 90 -7.16 10.48 1.11
N SER A 91 -6.86 11.75 0.84
CA SER A 91 -6.75 12.80 1.86
C SER A 91 -7.23 14.14 1.31
N LEU A 92 -7.46 15.11 2.21
CA LEU A 92 -7.84 16.47 1.82
C LEU A 92 -6.79 17.12 0.90
N LEU A 93 -5.51 16.72 1.01
CA LEU A 93 -4.42 17.21 0.15
C LEU A 93 -4.72 16.98 -1.33
N ALA A 94 -5.35 15.86 -1.70
CA ALA A 94 -5.70 15.59 -3.09
C ALA A 94 -6.58 16.69 -3.71
N CYS A 95 -7.35 17.41 -2.89
CA CYS A 95 -8.25 18.47 -3.32
C CYS A 95 -7.66 19.88 -3.12
N THR A 96 -6.77 20.07 -2.14
CA THR A 96 -6.29 21.40 -1.74
C THR A 96 -4.84 21.67 -2.14
N TRP A 97 -4.10 20.68 -2.64
CA TRP A 97 -2.69 20.84 -2.95
C TRP A 97 -2.49 21.83 -4.09
N ARG A 98 -1.77 22.91 -3.79
CA ARG A 98 -1.37 23.91 -4.77
C ARG A 98 0.07 23.61 -5.18
N LEU A 99 0.28 23.37 -6.47
CA LEU A 99 1.62 23.49 -7.02
C LEU A 99 2.01 24.97 -6.94
N GLU A 100 2.91 25.31 -6.03
CA GLU A 100 3.68 26.54 -6.19
C GLU A 100 4.45 26.40 -7.52
N LEU A 101 4.14 27.29 -8.46
CA LEU A 101 4.77 27.40 -9.78
C LEU A 101 6.12 28.11 -9.66
#